data_AF-A0A096DME0-F1
#
_entry.id   AF-A0A096DME0-F1
#
_cell.length_a   1.000
_cell.length_b   1.000
_cell.length_c   1.000
_cell.angle_alpha   90.00
_cell.angle_beta   90.00
_cell.angle_gamma   90.00
#
_symmetry.space_group_name_H-M   'P 1'
#
loop_
_entity.id
_entity.type
_entity.pdbx_description
1 polymer ?
#
loop_
_entity_poly.entity_id
_entity_poly.type
_entity_poly.pdbx_seq_one_letter_code
_entity_poly.pdbx_strand_id
1 'polypeptide(L)'
;MPMQDRLRLLFLANATILITHQIDAAYWHEWELFLIPGGNQINLLLNIPIIGLVMYSHSRVVANLKTGLPYYKLLACLGLLTVGIHAFFFFQGSESFIQPMSIALMLATFILSIWQLVALRRLENLP
;
A
#
# COMPACT_ATOMS: atom_id res chain seq x y z
N MET A 1 -24.95 -0.34 1.63
CA MET A 1 -23.99 -1.31 1.06
C MET A 1 -23.70 -2.39 2.08
N PRO A 2 -23.76 -3.67 1.69
CA PRO A 2 -23.26 -4.81 2.46
C PRO A 2 -21.85 -4.56 3.02
N MET A 3 -21.55 -5.12 4.20
CA MET A 3 -20.24 -4.96 4.86
C MET A 3 -19.07 -5.39 3.96
N GLN A 4 -19.25 -6.49 3.23
CA GLN A 4 -18.25 -6.99 2.28
C GLN A 4 -17.94 -5.98 1.18
N ASP A 5 -18.94 -5.27 0.67
CA ASP A 5 -18.73 -4.25 -0.37
C ASP A 5 -17.99 -3.03 0.18
N ARG A 6 -18.24 -2.65 1.45
CA ARG A 6 -17.47 -1.60 2.13
C ARG A 6 -16.01 -1.98 2.29
N LEU A 7 -15.71 -3.24 2.65
CA LEU A 7 -14.34 -3.72 2.73
C LEU A 7 -13.66 -3.71 1.36
N ARG A 8 -14.35 -4.18 0.32
CA ARG A 8 -13.82 -4.18 -1.06
C ARG A 8 -13.47 -2.76 -1.51
N LEU A 9 -14.35 -1.80 -1.26
CA LEU A 9 -14.10 -0.39 -1.56
C LEU A 9 -12.92 0.17 -0.76
N LEU A 10 -12.80 -0.18 0.52
CA LEU A 10 -11.68 0.22 1.36
C LEU A 10 -10.35 -0.36 0.84
N PHE A 11 -10.33 -1.63 0.45
CA PHE A 11 -9.19 -2.27 -0.20
C PHE A 11 -8.83 -1.57 -1.51
N LEU A 12 -9.83 -1.31 -2.37
CA LEU A 12 -9.61 -0.65 -3.66
C LEU A 12 -9.02 0.74 -3.47
N ALA A 13 -9.57 1.53 -2.54
CA ALA A 13 -9.04 2.85 -2.19
C ALA A 13 -7.60 2.75 -1.70
N ASN A 14 -7.30 1.83 -0.77
CA ASN A 14 -5.96 1.64 -0.24
C ASN A 14 -4.97 1.21 -1.33
N ALA A 15 -5.35 0.27 -2.18
CA ALA A 15 -4.53 -0.19 -3.31
C ALA A 15 -4.25 0.94 -4.31
N THR A 16 -5.26 1.77 -4.59
CA THR A 16 -5.13 2.92 -5.49
C THR A 16 -4.11 3.92 -4.95
N ILE A 17 -4.21 4.27 -3.67
CA ILE A 17 -3.25 5.18 -3.03
C ILE A 17 -1.84 4.55 -3.03
N LEU A 18 -1.71 3.27 -2.69
CA LEU A 18 -0.40 2.61 -2.61
C LEU A 18 0.28 2.47 -3.98
N ILE A 19 -0.49 2.19 -5.04
CA ILE A 19 0.03 2.18 -6.42
C ILE A 19 0.41 3.61 -6.85
N THR A 20 -0.40 4.61 -6.49
CA THR A 20 -0.07 6.01 -6.79
C THR A 20 1.21 6.44 -6.06
N HIS A 21 1.43 5.97 -4.83
CA HIS A 21 2.68 6.15 -4.11
C HIS A 21 3.87 5.52 -4.85
N GLN A 22 3.73 4.34 -5.48
CA GLN A 22 4.82 3.77 -6.29
C GLN A 22 5.16 4.64 -7.52
N ILE A 23 4.18 5.33 -8.10
CA ILE A 23 4.41 6.29 -9.19
C ILE A 23 5.19 7.51 -8.66
N ASP A 24 4.79 8.03 -7.50
CA ASP A 24 5.49 9.14 -6.82
C ASP A 24 6.92 8.74 -6.40
N ALA A 25 7.10 7.52 -5.91
CA ALA A 25 8.40 6.94 -5.58
C ALA A 25 9.34 6.84 -6.78
N ALA A 26 8.81 6.47 -7.95
CA ALA A 26 9.58 6.49 -9.18
C ALA A 26 9.99 7.92 -9.59
N TYR A 27 9.12 8.92 -9.40
CA TYR A 27 9.47 10.33 -9.62
C TYR A 27 10.59 10.80 -8.66
N TRP A 28 10.55 10.37 -7.40
CA TRP A 28 11.56 10.67 -6.39
C TRP A 28 12.82 9.80 -6.47
N HIS A 29 12.98 9.01 -7.53
CA HIS A 29 14.15 8.16 -7.75
C HIS A 29 14.42 7.27 -6.52
N GLU A 30 13.37 6.66 -5.95
CA GLU A 30 13.43 5.89 -4.69
C GLU A 30 14.51 4.80 -4.70
N TRP A 31 14.91 4.31 -5.88
CA TRP A 31 16.05 3.40 -6.02
C TRP A 31 17.37 4.00 -5.51
N GLU A 32 17.59 5.31 -5.58
CA GLU A 32 18.76 5.98 -5.03
C GLU A 32 18.72 6.00 -3.50
N LEU A 33 17.52 6.19 -2.93
CA LEU A 33 17.29 6.13 -1.48
C LEU A 33 17.58 4.74 -0.92
N PHE A 34 17.23 3.69 -1.66
CA PHE A 34 17.50 2.29 -1.30
C PHE A 34 18.84 1.74 -1.80
N LEU A 35 19.66 2.57 -2.46
CA LEU A 35 20.94 2.16 -3.04
C LEU A 35 20.81 0.95 -4.00
N ILE A 36 19.69 0.86 -4.72
CA ILE A 36 19.42 -0.19 -5.70
C ILE A 36 20.24 0.10 -6.96
N PRO A 37 21.12 -0.82 -7.40
CA PRO A 37 21.91 -0.63 -8.61
C PRO A 37 21.03 -0.68 -9.88
N GLY A 38 21.52 -0.12 -10.98
CA GLY A 38 20.81 -0.18 -12.28
C GLY A 38 19.63 0.78 -12.41
N GLY A 39 19.39 1.63 -11.42
CA GLY A 39 18.46 2.76 -11.49
C GLY A 39 17.01 2.34 -11.76
N ASN A 40 16.32 3.14 -12.57
CA ASN A 40 14.91 2.90 -12.87
C ASN A 40 14.62 1.52 -13.53
N GLN A 41 15.58 0.92 -14.25
CA GLN A 41 15.36 -0.40 -14.89
C GLN A 41 15.12 -1.49 -13.85
N ILE A 42 15.97 -1.57 -12.83
CA ILE A 42 15.80 -2.53 -11.73
C ILE A 42 14.59 -2.14 -10.87
N ASN A 43 14.38 -0.84 -10.63
CA ASN A 43 13.18 -0.36 -9.94
C ASN A 43 11.87 -0.87 -10.59
N LEU A 44 11.77 -0.79 -11.92
CA LEU A 44 10.62 -1.29 -12.66
C LEU A 44 10.49 -2.82 -12.57
N LEU A 45 11.60 -3.55 -12.69
CA LEU A 45 11.61 -5.01 -12.55
C LEU A 45 11.14 -5.46 -11.16
N LEU A 46 11.47 -4.72 -10.10
CA LEU A 46 10.99 -4.95 -8.74
C LEU A 46 9.51 -4.56 -8.58
N ASN A 47 9.07 -3.50 -9.26
CA ASN A 47 7.69 -3.04 -9.23
C ASN A 47 6.70 -3.98 -9.93
N ILE A 48 7.11 -4.69 -11.00
CA ILE A 48 6.25 -5.67 -11.69
C ILE A 48 5.63 -6.71 -10.72
N PRO A 49 6.41 -7.46 -9.92
CA PRO A 49 5.83 -8.41 -8.97
C PRO A 49 5.06 -7.73 -7.84
N ILE A 50 5.45 -6.53 -7.40
CA ILE A 50 4.74 -5.78 -6.35
C ILE A 50 3.34 -5.38 -6.83
N ILE A 51 3.25 -4.69 -7.97
CA ILE A 51 1.97 -4.27 -8.56
C ILE A 51 1.15 -5.52 -8.96
N GLY A 52 1.79 -6.53 -9.54
CA GLY A 52 1.16 -7.81 -9.86
C GLY A 52 0.53 -8.47 -8.63
N LEU A 53 1.21 -8.44 -7.49
CA LEU A 53 0.69 -8.96 -6.22
C LEU A 53 -0.51 -8.15 -5.71
N VAL A 54 -0.51 -6.81 -5.85
CA VAL A 54 -1.65 -5.96 -5.50
C VAL A 54 -2.86 -6.28 -6.38
N MET A 55 -2.67 -6.40 -7.69
CA MET A 55 -3.73 -6.75 -8.64
C MET A 55 -4.26 -8.17 -8.42
N TYR A 56 -3.38 -9.13 -8.14
CA TYR A 56 -3.77 -10.47 -7.76
C TYR A 56 -4.57 -10.45 -6.45
N SER A 57 -4.12 -9.72 -5.43
CA SER A 57 -4.82 -9.55 -4.15
C SER A 57 -6.24 -9.01 -4.35
N HIS A 58 -6.41 -8.02 -5.24
CA HIS A 58 -7.72 -7.51 -5.61
C HIS A 58 -8.64 -8.62 -6.15
N SER A 59 -8.14 -9.47 -7.07
CA SER A 59 -8.94 -10.59 -7.60
C SER A 59 -9.41 -11.56 -6.50
N ARG A 60 -8.57 -11.82 -5.50
CA ARG A 60 -8.87 -12.72 -4.38
C ARG A 60 -9.90 -12.11 -3.42
N VAL A 61 -9.81 -10.80 -3.20
CA VAL A 61 -10.75 -10.01 -2.40
C VAL A 61 -12.13 -9.93 -3.05
N VAL A 62 -12.21 -9.82 -4.37
CA VAL A 62 -13.48 -9.82 -5.10
C VAL A 62 -14.13 -11.21 -5.08
N ALA A 63 -13.35 -12.28 -5.31
CA ALA A 63 -13.87 -13.63 -5.48
C ALA A 63 -14.67 -14.16 -4.26
N ASN A 64 -14.06 -14.17 -3.07
CA ASN A 64 -14.73 -14.65 -1.85
C ASN A 64 -14.02 -14.10 -0.60
N LEU A 65 -14.81 -13.71 0.41
CA LEU A 65 -14.32 -13.21 1.69
C LEU A 65 -13.34 -14.17 2.37
N LYS A 66 -13.63 -15.48 2.42
CA LYS A 66 -12.76 -16.45 3.12
C LYS A 66 -11.36 -16.52 2.52
N THR A 67 -11.28 -16.61 1.20
CA THR A 67 -9.99 -16.65 0.49
C THR A 67 -9.35 -15.27 0.34
N GLY A 68 -10.14 -14.20 0.45
CA GLY A 68 -9.70 -12.81 0.35
C GLY A 68 -9.15 -12.23 1.66
N LEU A 69 -9.51 -12.80 2.81
CA LEU A 69 -9.11 -12.30 4.14
C LEU A 69 -7.58 -12.13 4.30
N PRO A 70 -6.73 -13.09 3.89
CA PRO A 70 -5.28 -12.89 3.93
C PRO A 70 -4.81 -11.73 3.06
N TYR A 71 -5.45 -11.50 1.92
CA TYR A 71 -5.08 -10.45 0.96
C TYR A 71 -5.50 -9.07 1.43
N TYR A 72 -6.63 -8.95 2.14
CA TYR A 72 -6.96 -7.73 2.87
C TYR A 72 -5.89 -7.40 3.91
N LYS A 73 -5.41 -8.38 4.68
CA LYS A 73 -4.34 -8.14 5.68
C LYS A 73 -3.03 -7.78 4.99
N LEU A 74 -2.66 -8.50 3.94
CA LEU A 74 -1.44 -8.28 3.16
C LEU A 74 -1.34 -6.82 2.67
N LEU A 75 -2.38 -6.30 2.01
CA LEU A 75 -2.35 -4.93 1.48
C LEU A 75 -2.19 -3.89 2.60
N ALA A 76 -2.90 -4.06 3.71
CA ALA A 76 -2.78 -3.13 4.83
C ALA A 76 -1.39 -3.20 5.49
N CYS A 77 -0.81 -4.40 5.61
CA CYS A 77 0.57 -4.55 6.10
C CYS A 77 1.59 -3.93 5.14
N LEU A 78 1.41 -4.07 3.82
CA LEU A 78 2.27 -3.40 2.83
C LEU A 78 2.18 -1.88 2.96
N GLY A 79 0.98 -1.31 3.11
CA GLY A 79 0.83 0.13 3.33
C GLY A 79 1.52 0.62 4.60
N LEU A 80 1.38 -0.11 5.72
CA LEU A 80 2.08 0.24 6.96
C LEU A 80 3.60 0.08 6.85
N LEU A 81 4.09 -0.92 6.11
CA LEU A 81 5.50 -1.10 5.83
C LEU A 81 6.05 0.08 5.03
N THR A 82 5.37 0.48 3.96
CA THR A 82 5.71 1.68 3.17
C THR A 82 5.81 2.90 4.08
N VAL A 83 4.77 3.18 4.90
CA VAL A 83 4.80 4.31 5.84
C VAL A 83 5.98 4.23 6.80
N GLY A 84 6.26 3.05 7.35
CA GLY A 84 7.39 2.85 8.27
C GLY A 84 8.75 3.14 7.64
N ILE A 85 8.96 2.65 6.41
CA ILE A 85 10.22 2.88 5.68
C ILE A 85 10.41 4.36 5.35
N HIS A 86 9.38 5.04 4.84
CA HIS A 86 9.49 6.47 4.52
C HIS A 86 9.63 7.34 5.77
N ALA A 87 8.93 7.01 6.85
CA ALA A 87 9.12 7.70 8.12
C ALA A 87 10.58 7.58 8.59
N PHE A 88 11.19 6.39 8.48
CA PHE A 88 12.59 6.20 8.83
C PHE A 88 13.54 7.08 8.00
N PHE A 89 13.37 7.16 6.68
CA PHE A 89 14.19 8.03 5.84
C PHE A 89 13.94 9.53 6.08
N PHE A 90 12.68 9.90 6.34
CA PHE A 90 12.32 11.27 6.70
C PHE A 90 13.00 11.69 8.02
N PHE A 91 13.01 10.82 9.04
CA PHE A 91 13.71 11.08 10.30
C PHE A 91 15.24 11.12 10.16
N GLN A 92 15.80 10.53 9.11
CA GLN A 92 17.22 10.66 8.77
C GLN A 92 17.54 11.94 7.97
N GLY A 93 16.55 12.79 7.70
CA GLY A 93 16.73 14.07 7.01
C GLY A 93 16.69 13.96 5.48
N SER A 94 16.09 12.89 4.93
CA SER A 94 15.83 12.82 3.49
C SER A 94 14.85 13.91 3.07
N GLU A 95 15.21 14.68 2.03
CA GLU A 95 14.33 15.66 1.39
C GLU A 95 13.38 15.02 0.35
N SER A 96 13.49 13.71 0.11
CA SER A 96 12.56 12.98 -0.75
C SER A 96 11.16 12.94 -0.13
N PHE A 97 10.11 13.01 -0.94
CA PHE A 97 8.71 12.90 -0.51
C PHE A 97 8.18 14.05 0.38
N ILE A 98 8.83 15.23 0.38
CA ILE A 98 8.34 16.42 1.10
C ILE A 98 7.26 17.22 0.35
N GLN A 99 6.97 16.86 -0.89
CA GLN A 99 5.90 17.49 -1.65
C GLN A 99 4.54 17.29 -0.94
N PRO A 100 3.63 18.27 -0.99
CA PRO A 100 2.33 18.15 -0.34
C PRO A 100 1.55 16.89 -0.76
N MET A 101 1.67 16.50 -2.04
CA MET A 101 0.99 15.29 -2.53
C MET A 101 1.65 14.01 -2.01
N SER A 102 2.98 13.93 -1.95
CA SER A 102 3.69 12.79 -1.35
C SER A 102 3.27 12.58 0.11
N ILE A 103 3.19 13.66 0.90
CA ILE A 103 2.72 13.62 2.29
C ILE A 103 1.26 13.17 2.35
N ALA A 104 0.39 13.69 1.48
CA ALA A 104 -1.01 13.30 1.43
C ALA A 104 -1.19 11.81 1.05
N LEU A 105 -0.41 11.28 0.10
CA LEU A 105 -0.38 9.86 -0.23
C LEU A 105 0.08 9.02 0.96
N MET A 106 1.09 9.47 1.69
CA MET A 106 1.60 8.78 2.88
C MET A 106 0.57 8.71 4.01
N LEU A 107 -0.07 9.85 4.32
CA LEU A 107 -1.13 9.93 5.32
C LEU A 107 -2.35 9.09 4.93
N ALA A 108 -2.76 9.17 3.65
CA ALA A 108 -3.86 8.36 3.14
C ALA A 108 -3.53 6.85 3.25
N THR A 109 -2.31 6.44 2.88
CA THR A 109 -1.84 5.06 3.02
C THR A 109 -1.92 4.59 4.47
N PHE A 110 -1.44 5.40 5.41
CA PHE A 110 -1.48 5.10 6.85
C PHE A 110 -2.93 4.95 7.35
N ILE A 111 -3.78 5.95 7.10
CA ILE A 111 -5.18 5.97 7.56
C ILE A 111 -5.96 4.79 6.98
N LEU A 112 -5.86 4.55 5.67
CA LEU A 112 -6.58 3.47 5.00
C LEU A 112 -6.11 2.10 5.47
N SER A 113 -4.80 1.91 5.70
CA SER A 113 -4.26 0.64 6.19
C SER A 113 -4.70 0.33 7.62
N ILE A 114 -4.65 1.32 8.52
CA ILE A 114 -5.18 1.16 9.88
C ILE A 114 -6.69 0.90 9.85
N TRP A 115 -7.44 1.66 9.06
CA TRP A 115 -8.89 1.48 8.95
C TRP A 115 -9.23 0.08 8.42
N GLN A 116 -8.51 -0.41 7.41
CA GLN A 116 -8.69 -1.75 6.87
C GLN A 116 -8.46 -2.83 7.92
N LEU A 117 -7.38 -2.76 8.70
CA LEU A 117 -7.13 -3.71 9.79
C LEU A 117 -8.21 -3.67 10.88
N VAL A 118 -8.66 -2.48 11.27
CA VAL A 118 -9.73 -2.32 12.27
C VAL A 118 -11.05 -2.88 11.75
N ALA A 119 -11.38 -2.63 10.48
CA ALA A 119 -12.60 -3.13 9.85
C ALA A 119 -12.59 -4.67 9.73
N LEU A 120 -11.44 -5.27 9.44
CA LEU A 120 -11.27 -6.72 9.40
C LEU A 120 -11.43 -7.37 10.79
N ARG A 121 -10.82 -6.80 11.83
CA ARG A 121 -10.97 -7.32 13.21
C ARG A 121 -12.43 -7.35 13.67
N ARG A 122 -13.21 -6.32 13.32
CA ARG A 122 -14.65 -6.32 13.61
C ARG A 122 -15.40 -7.47 12.94
N LEU A 123 -14.92 -7.95 11.80
CA LEU A 123 -15.51 -9.05 11.05
C LEU A 123 -15.12 -10.42 11.60
N GLU A 124 -13.89 -10.57 12.10
CA GLU A 124 -13.44 -11.80 12.77
C GLU A 124 -14.11 -12.00 14.14
N ASN A 125 -14.60 -10.93 14.76
CA ASN A 125 -15.27 -10.96 16.07
C ASN A 125 -16.80 -11.08 15.98
N LEU A 126 -17.38 -11.20 14.79
CA LEU A 126 -18.82 -11.49 14.65
C LEU A 126 -19.05 -13.00 14.84
N PRO A 127 -20.06 -13.42 15.64
CA PRO A 127 -20.36 -14.82 15.90
C PRO A 127 -20.75 -15.60 14.64
#